data_AF-A0A168FSB8-F1
#
_entry.id   AF-A0A168FSB8-F1
#
_cell.length_a   1.000
_cell.length_b   1.000
_cell.length_c   1.000
_cell.angle_alpha   90.00
_cell.angle_beta   90.00
_cell.angle_gamma   90.00
#
_symmetry.space_group_name_H-M   'P 1'
#
loop_
_entity.id
_entity.type
_entity.pdbx_description
1 polymer ?
#
loop_
_entity_poly.entity_id
_entity_poly.type
_entity_poly.pdbx_seq_one_letter_code
_entity_poly.pdbx_strand_id
1 'polypeptide(L)'
;MSDPRRTVRRLIGLGAGICVAAGVVAFVFLLQPWRSCPDDDVPAGCPALPEDAAVVTVALVVMLVSAVVTVVGYGIWTTVRR
;
A
#
# COMPACT_ATOMS: atom_id res chain seq x y z
N MET A 1 -19.47 -23.63 6.79
CA MET A 1 -20.19 -22.74 5.85
C MET A 1 -19.94 -21.30 6.30
N SER A 2 -18.95 -20.62 5.71
CA SER A 2 -18.58 -19.25 6.06
C SER A 2 -19.57 -18.26 5.45
N ASP A 3 -20.19 -17.43 6.28
CA ASP A 3 -21.13 -16.39 5.83
C ASP A 3 -20.45 -15.45 4.83
N PRO A 4 -20.90 -15.38 3.57
CA PRO A 4 -20.27 -14.57 2.53
C PRO A 4 -20.23 -13.08 2.89
N ARG A 5 -21.19 -12.57 3.69
CA ARG A 5 -21.18 -11.17 4.15
C ARG A 5 -20.04 -10.88 5.13
N ARG A 6 -19.72 -11.83 6.02
CA ARG A 6 -18.58 -11.73 6.94
C ARG A 6 -17.26 -11.81 6.20
N THR A 7 -17.17 -12.67 5.18
CA THR A 7 -15.96 -12.80 4.34
C THR A 7 -15.67 -11.51 3.58
N VAL A 8 -16.67 -10.93 2.89
CA VAL A 8 -16.49 -9.67 2.15
C VAL A 8 -16.08 -8.52 3.09
N ARG A 9 -16.72 -8.41 4.26
CA ARG A 9 -16.36 -7.36 5.23
C ARG A 9 -14.92 -7.50 5.75
N ARG A 10 -14.44 -8.72 5.96
CA ARG A 10 -13.05 -8.99 6.34
C ARG A 10 -12.07 -8.63 5.23
N LEU A 11 -12.40 -8.96 3.98
CA LEU A 11 -11.58 -8.63 2.81
C LEU A 11 -11.45 -7.12 2.62
N ILE A 12 -12.54 -6.35 2.80
CA ILE A 12 -12.49 -4.88 2.74
C ILE A 12 -11.57 -4.33 3.85
N GLY A 13 -11.74 -4.81 5.09
CA GLY A 13 -10.93 -4.33 6.22
C GLY A 13 -9.44 -4.65 6.04
N LEU A 14 -9.11 -5.87 5.59
CA LEU A 14 -7.74 -6.28 5.31
C LEU A 14 -7.15 -5.52 4.12
N GLY A 15 -7.89 -5.39 3.02
CA GLY A 15 -7.46 -4.65 1.84
C GLY A 15 -7.17 -3.19 2.15
N ALA A 16 -8.04 -2.53 2.92
CA ALA A 16 -7.82 -1.16 3.34
C ALA A 16 -6.57 -1.03 4.23
N GLY A 17 -6.39 -1.93 5.20
CA GLY A 17 -5.22 -1.94 6.07
C GLY A 17 -3.92 -2.15 5.31
N ILE A 18 -3.87 -3.12 4.39
CA ILE A 18 -2.69 -3.39 3.56
C ILE A 18 -2.41 -2.20 2.64
N CYS A 19 -3.44 -1.58 2.05
CA CYS A 19 -3.28 -0.40 1.20
C CYS A 19 -2.60 0.75 1.95
N VAL A 20 -3.03 1.03 3.18
CA VAL A 20 -2.43 2.07 4.02
C VAL A 20 -0.99 1.71 4.39
N ALA A 21 -0.74 0.48 4.84
CA ALA A 21 0.60 0.03 5.21
C ALA A 21 1.58 0.13 4.02
N ALA A 22 1.16 -0.32 2.83
CA ALA A 22 1.96 -0.23 1.61
C ALA A 22 2.24 1.22 1.21
N GLY A 23 1.26 2.12 1.34
CA GLY A 23 1.45 3.55 1.11
C GLY A 23 2.45 4.18 2.08
N VAL A 24 2.42 3.81 3.37
CA VAL A 24 3.41 4.25 4.36
C VAL A 24 4.81 3.76 4.01
N VAL A 25 4.96 2.49 3.62
CA VAL A 25 6.26 1.95 3.19
C VAL A 25 6.80 2.69 1.98
N ALA A 26 5.97 2.88 0.94
CA ALA A 26 6.38 3.62 -0.24
C ALA A 26 6.81 5.05 0.11
N PHE A 27 6.06 5.75 0.96
CA PHE A 27 6.38 7.11 1.39
C PHE A 27 7.70 7.18 2.17
N VAL A 28 7.91 6.27 3.12
CA VAL A 28 9.14 6.20 3.92
C VAL A 28 10.37 5.92 3.04
N PHE A 29 10.25 5.02 2.06
CA PHE A 29 11.33 4.73 1.12
C PHE A 29 11.54 5.82 0.07
N LEU A 30 10.57 6.70 -0.19
CA LEU A 30 10.79 7.90 -1.00
C LEU A 30 11.56 8.98 -0.23
N LEU A 31 11.36 9.04 1.09
CA LEU A 31 12.08 9.97 1.97
C LEU A 31 13.49 9.48 2.34
N GLN A 32 13.69 8.15 2.33
CA GLN A 32 14.93 7.47 2.70
C GLN A 32 15.57 8.07 3.99
N PRO A 33 14.85 8.21 5.12
CA PRO A 33 15.31 8.99 6.27
C PRO A 33 16.60 8.47 6.94
N TRP A 34 16.98 7.21 6.65
CA TRP A 34 18.23 6.60 7.10
C TRP A 34 19.44 6.93 6.21
N ARG A 35 19.24 7.57 5.06
CA ARG A 35 20.32 7.97 4.16
C ARG A 35 20.85 9.35 4.51
N SER A 36 22.14 9.53 4.29
CA SER A 36 22.80 10.84 4.28
C SER A 36 23.73 10.85 3.08
N CYS A 37 23.79 11.96 2.34
CA CYS A 37 24.63 12.11 1.16
C CYS A 37 25.65 13.23 1.36
N PRO A 38 26.85 13.13 0.78
CA PRO A 38 27.89 14.15 0.95
C PRO A 38 27.55 15.48 0.27
N ASP A 39 26.73 15.45 -0.79
CA ASP A 39 26.39 16.63 -1.60
C ASP A 39 25.07 17.30 -1.18
N ASP A 40 24.31 16.72 -0.25
CA ASP A 40 22.96 17.18 0.10
C ASP A 40 22.66 16.96 1.58
N ASP A 41 22.17 18.01 2.25
CA ASP A 41 21.76 17.97 3.66
C ASP A 41 20.39 17.29 3.86
N VAL A 42 19.66 17.04 2.77
CA VAL A 42 18.34 16.41 2.76
C VAL A 42 18.42 14.95 2.27
N PRO A 43 18.00 13.96 3.08
CA PRO A 43 18.08 12.53 2.71
C PRO A 43 17.33 12.19 1.41
N ALA A 44 16.21 12.87 1.15
CA ALA A 44 15.37 12.64 -0.02
C ALA A 44 15.97 13.17 -1.33
N GLY A 45 17.04 13.97 -1.29
CA GLY A 45 17.78 14.42 -2.47
C GLY A 45 18.76 13.38 -3.01
N CYS A 46 19.06 12.34 -2.21
CA CYS A 46 19.98 11.28 -2.59
C CYS A 46 19.50 10.52 -3.85
N PRO A 47 20.42 10.10 -4.73
CA PRO A 47 20.08 9.19 -5.82
C PRO A 47 19.57 7.86 -5.25
N ALA A 48 18.37 7.46 -5.69
CA ALA A 48 17.74 6.24 -5.24
C ALA A 48 18.60 5.01 -5.60
N LEU A 49 18.82 4.11 -4.63
CA LEU A 49 19.50 2.85 -4.90
C LEU A 49 18.55 1.91 -5.65
N PRO A 50 19.10 0.98 -6.45
CA PRO A 50 18.30 -0.03 -7.12
C PRO A 50 17.45 -0.86 -6.15
N GLU A 51 17.96 -1.16 -4.96
CA GLU A 51 17.26 -1.92 -3.92
C GLU A 51 16.08 -1.16 -3.33
N ASP A 52 16.28 0.11 -2.95
CA ASP A 52 15.21 0.95 -2.41
C ASP A 52 14.11 1.22 -3.46
N ALA A 53 14.51 1.44 -4.71
CA ALA A 53 13.59 1.60 -5.82
C ALA A 53 12.74 0.34 -6.07
N ALA A 54 13.32 -0.85 -5.90
CA ALA A 54 12.57 -2.11 -5.99
C ALA A 54 11.54 -2.21 -4.86
N VAL A 55 11.89 -1.85 -3.63
CA VAL A 55 10.96 -1.86 -2.49
C VAL A 55 9.80 -0.88 -2.72
N VAL A 56 10.07 0.34 -3.17
CA VAL A 56 9.01 1.31 -3.52
C VAL A 56 8.11 0.75 -4.62
N THR A 57 8.68 0.16 -5.66
CA THR A 57 7.91 -0.40 -6.78
C THR A 57 6.97 -1.51 -6.30
N VAL A 58 7.48 -2.45 -5.50
CA VAL A 58 6.66 -3.53 -4.92
C VAL A 58 5.59 -2.96 -4.00
N ALA A 59 5.93 -1.99 -3.15
CA ALA A 59 4.97 -1.34 -2.26
C ALA A 59 3.83 -0.67 -3.04
N LEU A 60 4.13 0.02 -4.14
CA LEU A 60 3.13 0.62 -5.01
C LEU A 60 2.22 -0.43 -5.68
N VAL A 61 2.79 -1.53 -6.16
CA VAL A 61 2.00 -2.63 -6.74
C VAL A 61 1.06 -3.24 -5.69
N VAL A 62 1.57 -3.53 -4.49
CA VAL A 62 0.76 -4.07 -3.38
C VAL A 62 -0.35 -3.09 -2.98
N MET A 63 -0.04 -1.79 -2.93
CA MET A 63 -1.02 -0.74 -2.65
C MET A 63 -2.15 -0.75 -3.70
N LEU A 64 -1.81 -0.79 -4.99
CA LEU A 64 -2.79 -0.83 -6.08
C LEU A 64 -3.67 -2.08 -6.03
N VAL A 65 -3.08 -3.26 -5.85
CA VAL A 65 -3.84 -4.52 -5.72
C VAL A 65 -4.80 -4.46 -4.53
N SER A 66 -4.33 -3.95 -3.39
CA SER A 66 -5.14 -3.82 -2.17
C SER A 66 -6.27 -2.80 -2.32
N ALA A 67 -6.02 -1.70 -3.04
CA ALA A 67 -7.03 -0.73 -3.40
C ALA A 67 -8.13 -1.36 -4.28
N VAL A 68 -7.74 -2.13 -5.30
CA VAL A 68 -8.69 -2.84 -6.18
C VAL A 68 -9.55 -3.82 -5.37
N VAL A 69 -8.92 -4.63 -4.51
CA VAL A 69 -9.66 -5.57 -3.63
C VAL A 69 -10.65 -4.83 -2.73
N THR A 70 -10.25 -3.69 -2.17
CA THR A 70 -11.12 -2.86 -1.32
C THR A 70 -12.30 -2.31 -2.10
N VAL A 71 -12.07 -1.76 -3.30
CA VAL A 71 -13.12 -1.18 -4.16
C VAL A 71 -14.09 -2.24 -4.65
N VAL A 72 -13.58 -3.37 -5.14
CA VAL A 72 -14.41 -4.51 -5.59
C VAL A 72 -15.22 -5.08 -4.43
N GLY A 73 -14.59 -5.27 -3.27
CA GLY A 73 -15.26 -5.71 -2.05
C GLY A 73 -16.39 -4.76 -1.63
N TYR A 74 -16.14 -3.46 -1.68
CA TYR A 74 -17.15 -2.43 -1.39
C TYR A 74 -18.30 -2.47 -2.39
N GLY A 75 -18.00 -2.59 -3.69
CA GLY A 75 -19.01 -2.75 -4.75
C GLY A 75 -19.93 -3.95 -4.49
N ILE A 76 -19.35 -5.12 -4.25
CA ILE A 76 -20.10 -6.35 -3.92
C ILE A 76 -20.94 -6.17 -2.64
N TRP A 77 -20.38 -5.53 -1.62
CA TRP A 77 -21.12 -5.29 -0.38
C TRP A 77 -22.34 -4.38 -0.60
N THR A 78 -22.21 -3.33 -1.42
CA THR A 78 -23.32 -2.42 -1.72
C THR A 78 -24.43 -3.08 -2.53
N THR A 79 -24.11 -3.98 -3.46
CA THR A 79 -25.13 -4.66 -4.29
C THR A 79 -25.89 -5.72 -3.51
N VAL A 80 -25.25 -6.44 -2.59
CA VAL A 80 -25.91 -7.46 -1.73
C VAL A 80 -26.71 -6.82 -0.58
N ARG A 81 -26.45 -5.55 -0.26
CA ARG A 81 -27.17 -4.80 0.79
C ARG A 81 -28.45 -4.13 0.28
N ARG A 82 -28.56 -3.87 -1.03
CA ARG A 82 -29.79 -3.41 -1.68
C ARG A 82 -30.78 -4.55 -1.84
#